data_AF-A0A1E5JLF4-F1
#
_entry.id   AF-A0A1E5JLF4-F1
#
_cell.length_a   1.000
_cell.length_b   1.000
_cell.length_c   1.000
_cell.angle_alpha   90.00
_cell.angle_beta   90.00
_cell.angle_gamma   90.00
#
_symmetry.space_group_name_H-M   'P 1'
#
loop_
_entity.id
_entity.type
_entity.pdbx_description
1 polymer ?
#
loop_
_entity_poly.entity_id
_entity_poly.type
_entity_poly.pdbx_seq_one_letter_code
_entity_poly.pdbx_strand_id
1 'polypeptide(L)'
;MFPKLLSSTLWRGVALADDRLYVIDASAPLFKKSSSQFMRSFPHFSSQDLPDYIKNSPSLLHDFIIFNWFTDNYLIFVRNKPLLLADGRFLIDGNATIALWGIQFLPTQPHVNELNSIPLVIDKNEADLHPIGHHTIN
;
A
#
# COMPACT_ATOMS: atom_id res chain seq x y z
N MET A 1 8.57 8.66 0.46
CA MET A 1 9.28 7.97 -0.64
C MET A 1 10.33 7.05 -0.05
N PHE A 2 10.50 5.88 -0.65
CA PHE A 2 11.36 4.79 -0.16
C PHE A 2 12.21 4.28 -1.33
N PRO A 3 13.46 3.85 -1.11
CA PRO A 3 14.24 3.27 -2.20
C PRO A 3 13.57 2.00 -2.70
N LYS A 4 13.53 1.81 -4.03
CA LYS A 4 13.21 0.48 -4.58
C LYS A 4 14.32 -0.49 -4.14
N LEU A 5 13.96 -1.76 -4.01
CA LEU A 5 14.86 -2.80 -3.52
C LEU A 5 16.23 -2.71 -4.23
N LEU A 6 17.30 -2.54 -3.46
CA LEU A 6 18.68 -2.46 -3.95
C LEU A 6 18.97 -1.30 -4.93
N SER A 7 18.23 -0.19 -4.85
CA SER A 7 18.48 0.99 -5.71
C SER A 7 18.74 2.27 -4.92
N SER A 8 19.75 3.02 -5.36
CA SER A 8 20.06 4.39 -4.90
C SER A 8 19.50 5.48 -5.83
N THR A 9 19.03 5.10 -7.02
CA THR A 9 18.53 6.03 -8.05
C THR A 9 17.07 5.81 -8.40
N LEU A 10 16.47 4.68 -7.97
CA LEU A 10 15.06 4.38 -8.15
C LEU A 10 14.36 4.37 -6.79
N TRP A 11 13.26 5.09 -6.73
CA TRP A 11 12.49 5.33 -5.52
C TRP A 11 11.03 5.05 -5.80
N ARG A 12 10.30 4.67 -4.76
CA ARG A 12 8.85 4.47 -4.75
C ARG A 12 8.23 5.45 -3.76
N GLY A 13 7.34 6.29 -4.25
CA GLY A 13 6.46 7.13 -3.47
C GLY A 13 5.10 6.47 -3.30
N VAL A 14 4.48 6.75 -2.16
CA VAL A 14 3.06 6.53 -1.94
C VAL A 14 2.46 7.86 -1.47
N ALA A 15 1.27 8.19 -1.95
CA ALA A 15 0.52 9.37 -1.55
C ALA A 15 -0.94 8.97 -1.27
N LEU A 16 -1.54 9.55 -0.25
CA LEU A 16 -2.95 9.36 0.09
C LEU A 16 -3.76 10.54 -0.45
N ALA A 17 -4.75 10.27 -1.30
CA ALA A 17 -5.72 11.24 -1.79
C ALA A 17 -7.02 10.51 -2.18
N ASP A 18 -8.18 11.16 -2.03
CA ASP A 18 -9.48 10.64 -2.47
C ASP A 18 -9.75 9.17 -2.05
N ASP A 19 -9.44 8.82 -0.81
CA ASP A 19 -9.54 7.44 -0.26
C ASP A 19 -8.76 6.38 -1.04
N ARG A 20 -7.66 6.79 -1.69
CA ARG A 20 -6.77 5.91 -2.44
C ARG A 20 -5.31 6.18 -2.13
N LEU A 21 -4.52 5.11 -2.19
CA LEU A 21 -3.07 5.14 -2.14
C LEU A 21 -2.52 5.12 -3.55
N TYR A 22 -1.95 6.24 -3.99
CA TYR A 22 -1.30 6.38 -5.29
C TYR A 22 0.18 6.03 -5.18
N VAL A 23 0.63 5.10 -6.02
CA VAL A 23 2.01 4.66 -6.08
C VAL A 23 2.70 5.30 -7.28
N ILE A 24 3.85 5.90 -7.03
CA ILE A 24 4.64 6.62 -8.03
C ILE A 24 6.06 6.07 -7.95
N ASP A 25 6.65 5.71 -9.09
CA ASP A 25 8.09 5.47 -9.15
C ASP A 25 8.79 6.75 -9.59
N ALA A 26 9.93 7.04 -8.97
CA ALA A 26 10.77 8.18 -9.31
C ALA A 26 12.20 7.71 -9.57
N SER A 27 12.81 8.28 -10.62
CA SER A 27 14.20 8.07 -10.96
C SER A 27 14.97 9.37 -10.76
N ALA A 28 16.03 9.31 -9.97
CA ALA A 28 16.96 10.41 -9.70
C ALA A 28 18.41 9.99 -10.04
N PRO A 29 18.73 9.80 -11.33
CA PRO A 29 20.08 9.44 -11.78
C PRO A 29 21.04 10.64 -11.66
N LEU A 30 22.31 10.39 -11.34
CA LEU A 30 23.31 11.44 -11.07
C LEU A 30 23.61 12.36 -12.27
N PHE A 31 23.53 11.85 -13.50
CA PHE A 31 23.93 12.57 -14.73
C PHE A 31 22.82 12.67 -15.78
N LYS A 32 21.59 12.30 -15.43
CA LYS A 32 20.43 12.37 -16.31
C LYS A 32 19.31 13.14 -15.61
N LYS A 33 18.36 13.63 -16.39
CA LYS A 33 17.17 14.28 -15.84
C LYS A 33 16.39 13.31 -14.97
N SER A 34 15.88 13.79 -13.84
CA SER A 34 14.95 13.04 -13.01
C SER A 34 13.63 12.82 -13.73
N SER A 35 12.94 11.76 -13.38
CA SER A 35 11.61 11.45 -13.93
C SER A 35 10.76 10.80 -12.85
N SER A 36 9.44 10.91 -13.02
CA SER A 36 8.46 10.19 -12.22
C SER A 36 7.44 9.53 -13.14
N GLN A 37 6.88 8.43 -12.66
CA GLN A 37 5.86 7.66 -13.36
C GLN A 37 4.81 7.20 -12.36
N PHE A 38 3.55 7.50 -12.64
CA PHE A 38 2.44 6.87 -11.93
C PHE A 38 2.43 5.37 -12.23
N MET A 39 2.32 4.57 -11.17
CA MET A 39 2.33 3.12 -11.27
C MET A 39 0.92 2.53 -11.17
N ARG A 40 0.23 2.84 -10.07
CA ARG A 40 -1.07 2.27 -9.73
C ARG A 40 -1.70 3.03 -8.56
N SER A 41 -2.99 2.86 -8.34
CA SER A 41 -3.58 3.22 -7.06
C SER A 41 -4.36 2.06 -6.43
N PHE A 42 -4.50 2.10 -5.10
CA PHE A 42 -5.18 1.07 -4.32
C PHE A 42 -6.23 1.71 -3.42
N PRO A 43 -7.33 1.01 -3.12
CA PRO A 43 -8.27 1.47 -2.09
C PRO A 43 -7.54 1.58 -0.74
N HIS A 44 -7.63 2.76 -0.13
CA HIS A 44 -7.13 2.99 1.22
C HIS A 44 -8.11 2.39 2.22
N PHE A 45 -7.59 1.76 3.28
CA PHE A 45 -8.40 1.31 4.40
C PHE A 45 -8.42 2.36 5.52
N SER A 46 -9.60 2.86 5.87
CA SER A 46 -9.76 3.74 7.03
C SER A 46 -10.03 2.94 8.30
N SER A 47 -9.49 3.41 9.42
CA SER A 47 -9.82 2.85 10.75
C SER A 47 -11.32 2.89 11.06
N GLN A 48 -12.07 3.79 10.42
CA GLN A 48 -13.53 3.89 10.56
C GLN A 48 -14.25 2.65 9.99
N ASP A 49 -13.66 2.02 8.97
CA ASP A 49 -14.19 0.85 8.26
C ASP A 49 -13.91 -0.47 8.98
N LEU A 50 -13.32 -0.43 10.18
CA LEU A 50 -13.06 -1.61 10.98
C LEU A 50 -14.35 -2.40 11.27
N PRO A 51 -14.40 -3.71 10.96
CA PRO A 51 -15.48 -4.58 11.35
C PRO A 51 -15.67 -4.67 12.87
N ASP A 52 -16.91 -4.87 13.32
CA ASP A 52 -17.26 -4.96 14.74
C ASP A 52 -16.53 -6.09 15.46
N TYR A 53 -16.27 -7.22 14.79
CA TYR A 53 -15.53 -8.33 15.40
C TYR A 53 -14.09 -7.98 15.78
N ILE A 54 -13.49 -6.99 15.11
CA ILE A 54 -12.18 -6.45 15.46
C ILE A 54 -12.35 -5.40 16.56
N LYS A 55 -13.29 -4.47 16.41
CA LYS A 55 -13.57 -3.42 17.41
C LYS A 55 -13.90 -3.99 18.80
N ASN A 56 -14.62 -5.11 18.84
CA ASN A 56 -15.06 -5.76 20.07
C ASN A 56 -14.07 -6.79 20.62
N SER A 57 -12.93 -7.00 19.95
CA SER A 57 -11.87 -7.91 20.39
C SER A 57 -10.64 -7.08 20.82
N PRO A 58 -10.33 -6.98 22.14
CA PRO A 58 -9.23 -6.15 22.62
C PRO A 58 -7.87 -6.51 22.00
N SER A 59 -7.61 -7.80 21.76
CA SER A 59 -6.35 -8.26 21.17
C SER A 59 -6.26 -7.95 19.68
N LEU A 60 -7.31 -8.21 18.91
CA LEU A 60 -7.32 -7.87 17.48
C LEU A 60 -7.27 -6.35 17.25
N LEU A 61 -7.96 -5.57 18.09
CA LEU A 61 -7.90 -4.11 18.03
C LEU A 61 -6.49 -3.60 18.37
N HIS A 62 -5.82 -4.22 19.35
CA HIS A 62 -4.42 -3.88 19.68
C HIS A 62 -3.47 -4.16 18.51
N ASP A 63 -3.57 -5.34 17.90
CA ASP A 63 -2.77 -5.71 16.72
C ASP A 63 -3.01 -4.72 15.56
N PHE A 64 -4.27 -4.32 15.33
CA PHE A 64 -4.61 -3.28 14.36
C PHE A 64 -3.95 -1.94 14.68
N ILE A 65 -4.03 -1.47 15.92
CA ILE A 65 -3.48 -0.17 16.33
C ILE A 65 -1.96 -0.14 16.09
N ILE A 66 -1.26 -1.22 16.45
CA ILE A 66 0.19 -1.34 16.22
C ILE A 66 0.49 -1.28 14.73
N PHE A 67 -0.22 -2.06 13.91
CA PHE A 67 0.02 -2.10 12.48
C PHE A 67 -0.33 -0.79 11.78
N ASN A 68 -1.44 -0.15 12.16
CA ASN A 68 -1.84 1.15 11.64
C ASN A 68 -0.80 2.24 11.97
N TRP A 69 -0.27 2.24 13.19
CA TRP A 69 0.83 3.11 13.58
C TRP A 69 2.10 2.81 12.77
N PHE A 70 2.48 1.54 12.68
CA PHE A 70 3.68 1.11 11.94
C PHE A 70 3.64 1.56 10.49
N THR A 71 2.46 1.49 9.86
CA THR A 71 2.24 1.83 8.45
C THR A 71 2.05 3.32 8.18
N ASP A 72 2.08 4.18 9.22
CA ASP A 72 1.68 5.59 9.14
C ASP A 72 0.30 5.78 8.45
N ASN A 73 -0.63 4.85 8.68
CA ASN A 73 -1.95 4.80 8.04
C ASN A 73 -1.92 4.62 6.51
N TYR A 74 -0.79 4.25 5.89
CA TYR A 74 -0.74 3.86 4.47
C TYR A 74 -1.20 2.41 4.28
N LEU A 75 -2.44 2.13 4.69
CA LEU A 75 -3.04 0.80 4.62
C LEU A 75 -3.77 0.58 3.29
N ILE A 76 -3.38 -0.47 2.58
CA ILE A 76 -4.11 -0.98 1.41
C ILE A 76 -5.19 -1.95 1.89
N PHE A 77 -6.43 -1.73 1.46
CA PHE A 77 -7.50 -2.71 1.59
C PHE A 77 -7.33 -3.82 0.56
N VAL A 78 -7.07 -5.06 0.99
CA VAL A 78 -6.84 -6.19 0.07
C VAL A 78 -8.10 -7.05 -0.08
N ARG A 79 -8.77 -7.37 1.04
CA ARG A 79 -9.97 -8.23 1.06
C ARG A 79 -10.74 -8.02 2.37
N ASN A 80 -12.07 -8.17 2.35
CA ASN A 80 -12.93 -7.98 3.54
C ASN A 80 -13.14 -9.24 4.40
N LYS A 81 -13.15 -10.45 3.82
CA LYS A 81 -13.57 -11.68 4.52
C LYS A 81 -12.63 -12.87 4.24
N PRO A 82 -11.73 -13.22 5.18
CA PRO A 82 -11.35 -12.41 6.35
C PRO A 82 -10.69 -11.09 5.93
N LEU A 83 -10.77 -10.06 6.79
CA LEU A 83 -10.16 -8.77 6.54
C LEU A 83 -8.65 -8.96 6.39
N LEU A 84 -8.10 -8.47 5.28
CA LEU A 84 -6.68 -8.48 4.97
C LEU A 84 -6.26 -7.06 4.60
N LEU A 85 -5.29 -6.54 5.33
CA LEU A 85 -4.69 -5.24 5.12
C LEU A 85 -3.21 -5.41 4.80
N ALA A 86 -2.67 -4.55 3.95
CA ALA A 86 -1.26 -4.56 3.57
C ALA A 86 -0.63 -3.18 3.73
N ASP A 87 0.69 -3.13 3.98
CA ASP A 87 1.44 -1.88 4.00
C ASP A 87 1.67 -1.37 2.57
N GLY A 88 1.14 -0.18 2.26
CA GLY A 88 1.26 0.45 0.95
C GLY A 88 2.62 1.10 0.67
N ARG A 89 3.51 1.20 1.68
CA ARG A 89 4.84 1.80 1.52
C ARG A 89 5.85 0.81 0.92
N PHE A 90 5.70 -0.48 1.21
CA PHE A 90 6.65 -1.53 0.83
C PHE A 90 6.08 -2.47 -0.22
N LEU A 91 6.02 -1.99 -1.47
CA LEU A 91 5.63 -2.78 -2.63
C LEU A 91 6.89 -3.20 -3.41
N ILE A 92 7.12 -4.51 -3.57
CA ILE A 92 8.47 -5.04 -3.85
C ILE A 92 8.75 -5.38 -5.32
N ASP A 93 7.72 -5.54 -6.14
CA ASP A 93 7.86 -5.83 -7.55
C ASP A 93 7.85 -4.55 -8.41
N GLY A 94 8.26 -4.71 -9.68
CA GLY A 94 8.30 -3.61 -10.64
C GLY A 94 6.96 -2.89 -10.79
N ASN A 95 5.86 -3.65 -10.79
CA ASN A 95 4.51 -3.16 -11.07
C ASN A 95 3.70 -2.78 -9.83
N ALA A 96 4.34 -2.81 -8.65
CA ALA A 96 3.71 -2.50 -7.37
C ALA A 96 2.50 -3.39 -7.05
N THR A 97 2.51 -4.65 -7.49
CA THR A 97 1.45 -5.64 -7.28
C THR A 97 1.68 -6.59 -6.12
N ILE A 98 2.84 -6.52 -5.46
CA ILE A 98 3.16 -7.38 -4.31
C ILE A 98 3.52 -6.50 -3.12
N ALA A 99 2.70 -6.53 -2.08
CA ALA A 99 3.03 -5.92 -0.80
C ALA A 99 3.93 -6.84 0.02
N LEU A 100 4.97 -6.28 0.63
CA LEU A 100 5.94 -7.06 1.40
C LEU A 100 5.32 -7.64 2.67
N TRP A 101 4.52 -6.87 3.39
CA TRP A 101 3.93 -7.24 4.69
C TRP A 101 2.45 -6.86 4.76
N GLY A 102 1.70 -7.60 5.55
CA GLY A 102 0.33 -7.29 5.92
C GLY A 102 -0.19 -8.19 7.02
N ILE A 103 -1.43 -7.93 7.46
CA ILE A 103 -2.08 -8.67 8.54
C ILE A 103 -3.48 -9.11 8.14
N GLN A 104 -3.83 -10.33 8.54
CA GLN A 104 -5.16 -10.91 8.33
C GLN A 104 -5.86 -11.13 9.67
N PHE A 105 -7.10 -10.64 9.76
CA PHE A 105 -7.94 -10.76 10.96
C PHE A 105 -8.93 -11.91 10.80
N LEU A 106 -8.74 -12.96 11.58
CA LEU A 106 -9.68 -14.08 11.66
C LEU A 106 -10.58 -13.91 12.90
N PRO A 107 -11.93 -13.91 12.76
CA PRO A 107 -12.84 -13.69 13.89
C PRO A 107 -12.70 -14.70 15.04
N THR A 108 -12.20 -15.90 14.74
CA THR A 108 -12.04 -17.00 15.70
C THR A 108 -10.67 -17.04 16.36
N GLN A 109 -9.77 -16.09 16.03
CA GLN A 109 -8.42 -16.06 16.57
C GLN A 109 -8.19 -14.84 17.45
N PRO A 110 -7.40 -14.97 18.53
CA PRO A 110 -7.08 -13.85 19.39
C PRO A 110 -6.15 -12.84 18.71
N HIS A 111 -5.29 -13.29 17.80
CA HIS A 111 -4.30 -12.44 17.14
C HIS A 111 -4.39 -12.56 15.62
N VAL A 112 -3.82 -11.57 14.93
CA VAL A 112 -3.73 -11.57 13.48
C VAL A 112 -2.74 -12.61 12.95
N ASN A 113 -2.96 -13.05 11.72
CA ASN A 113 -1.91 -13.72 10.96
C ASN A 113 -1.06 -12.67 10.25
N GLU A 114 0.24 -12.69 10.48
CA GLU A 114 1.21 -11.92 9.69
C GLU A 114 1.44 -12.62 8.35
N LEU A 115 1.30 -11.87 7.26
CA LEU A 115 1.48 -12.38 5.90
C LEU A 115 2.58 -11.57 5.20
N ASN A 116 3.37 -12.28 4.41
CA ASN A 116 4.41 -11.68 3.58
C ASN A 116 4.13 -11.92 2.11
N SER A 117 4.64 -11.05 1.24
CA SER A 117 4.50 -11.18 -0.23
C SER A 117 3.04 -11.33 -0.68
N ILE A 118 2.19 -10.41 -0.25
CA ILE A 118 0.75 -10.42 -0.51
C ILE A 118 0.49 -9.92 -1.93
N PRO A 119 -0.09 -10.73 -2.83
CA PRO A 119 -0.50 -10.26 -4.14
C PRO A 119 -1.71 -9.33 -4.01
N LEU A 120 -1.63 -8.18 -4.67
CA LEU A 120 -2.67 -7.17 -4.71
C LEU A 120 -3.50 -7.36 -5.98
N VAL A 121 -4.82 -7.46 -5.83
CA VAL A 121 -5.73 -7.59 -6.97
C VAL A 121 -5.82 -6.26 -7.69
N ILE A 122 -5.68 -6.31 -9.02
CA ILE A 122 -5.84 -5.15 -9.88
C ILE A 122 -7.32 -4.98 -10.20
N ASP A 123 -7.90 -3.83 -9.87
CA ASP A 123 -9.18 -3.44 -10.44
C ASP A 123 -9.00 -3.24 -11.96
N LYS A 124 -9.66 -4.09 -12.75
CA LYS A 124 -9.53 -4.11 -14.22
C LYS A 124 -9.96 -2.80 -14.91
N ASN A 125 -10.66 -1.92 -14.19
CA ASN A 125 -11.15 -0.64 -14.72
C ASN A 125 -10.12 0.49 -14.64
N GLU A 126 -8.93 0.26 -14.06
CA GLU A 126 -7.92 1.30 -13.81
C GLU A 126 -6.90 1.45 -14.95
N ALA A 127 -6.90 0.54 -15.93
CA ALA A 127 -5.99 0.59 -17.08
C ALA A 127 -6.31 1.71 -18.08
N ASP A 128 -7.48 2.35 -17.96
CA ASP A 128 -7.99 3.34 -18.92
C ASP A 128 -7.86 4.80 -18.46
N LEU A 129 -7.32 5.07 -17.27
CA LEU A 129 -7.04 6.43 -16.81
C LEU A 129 -5.63 6.87 -17.28
N HIS A 130 -5.60 7.28 -18.55
CA HIS A 130 -4.58 8.03 -19.32
C HIS A 130 -3.15 8.29 -18.78
N PRO A 131 -2.15 8.34 -19.71
CA PRO A 131 -0.75 8.62 -19.37
C PRO A 131 -0.61 10.09 -18.96
N ILE A 132 -0.30 10.32 -17.68
CA ILE A 132 0.03 11.67 -17.22
C ILE A 132 1.38 12.03 -17.85
N GLY A 133 1.35 13.07 -18.68
CA GLY A 133 2.48 13.56 -19.45
C GLY A 133 3.69 13.91 -18.57
N HIS A 134 4.86 13.87 -19.21
CA HIS A 134 6.13 14.30 -18.64
C HIS A 134 6.05 15.74 -18.13
N HIS A 135 5.73 15.94 -16.85
CA HIS A 135 5.93 17.23 -16.21
C HIS A 135 7.43 17.43 -15.98
N THR A 136 8.00 18.25 -16.84
CA THR A 136 9.32 18.84 -16.69
C THR A 136 9.18 20.01 -15.73
N ILE A 137 9.83 19.93 -14.57
CA ILE A 137 10.06 21.09 -13.72
C ILE A 137 11.42 21.66 -14.16
N ASN A 138 11.41 22.92 -14.61
CA ASN A 138 12.60 23.69 -14.99
C ASN A 138 13.34 24.21 -13.76
#